data_AF-A0A8S9EJP9-F1
#
_entry.id   AF-A0A8S9EJP9-F1
#
_cell.length_a   1.000
_cell.length_b   1.000
_cell.length_c   1.000
_cell.angle_alpha   90.00
_cell.angle_beta   90.00
_cell.angle_gamma   90.00
#
_symmetry.space_group_name_H-M   'P 1'
#
loop_
_entity.id
_entity.type
_entity.pdbx_description
1 polymer ?
#
loop_
_entity_poly.entity_id
_entity_poly.type
_entity_poly.pdbx_seq_one_letter_code
_entity_poly.pdbx_strand_id
1 'polypeptide(L)'
;SGLGRVCRCYKHLDKCEHQIAPHEVKYQLHNVDTRTLFHCNCTRRLARFLRRAGDFNDMEVAVLAHRISTDCFVLQPHTDCSLGEGPQHNCITAIRAVLVPAQHLRKTLRRWGPPHVISKAERPDWKTQDSGGTL
;
A
#
# COMPACT_ATOMS: atom_id res chain seq x y z
N SER A 1 21.45 8.58 17.80
CA SER A 1 20.59 9.63 17.24
C SER A 1 19.35 9.02 16.60
N GLY A 2 18.16 9.61 16.79
CA GLY A 2 16.88 9.05 16.29
C GLY A 2 16.80 8.92 14.76
N LEU A 3 17.35 9.90 14.02
CA LEU A 3 17.35 9.87 12.55
C LEU A 3 18.03 8.61 11.95
N GLY A 4 19.00 8.04 12.66
CA GLY A 4 19.68 6.80 12.25
C GLY A 4 18.77 5.56 12.26
N ARG A 5 17.77 5.49 13.12
CA ARG A 5 16.80 4.38 13.17
C ARG A 5 15.80 4.46 12.02
N VAL A 6 15.28 5.64 11.75
CA VAL A 6 14.38 5.91 10.62
C VAL A 6 15.07 5.60 9.29
N CYS A 7 16.32 6.02 9.12
CA CYS A 7 17.13 5.69 7.94
C CYS A 7 17.25 4.16 7.73
N ARG A 8 17.50 3.40 8.80
CA ARG A 8 17.56 1.92 8.72
C ARG A 8 16.22 1.31 8.30
N CYS A 9 15.09 1.88 8.72
CA CYS A 9 13.77 1.43 8.29
C CYS A 9 13.59 1.63 6.77
N TYR A 10 13.95 2.79 6.25
CA TYR A 10 13.86 3.06 4.81
C TYR A 10 14.81 2.17 4.01
N LYS A 11 16.04 1.95 4.47
CA LYS A 11 16.96 0.98 3.84
C LYS A 11 16.39 -0.44 3.76
N HIS A 12 15.52 -0.85 4.69
CA HIS A 12 14.83 -2.14 4.61
C HIS A 12 13.72 -2.14 3.56
N LEU A 13 13.05 -1.01 3.36
CA LEU A 13 11.99 -0.83 2.36
C LEU A 13 12.53 -0.62 0.96
N ASP A 14 13.67 0.06 0.80
CA ASP A 14 14.33 0.26 -0.50
C ASP A 14 14.74 -1.06 -1.16
N LYS A 15 14.89 -2.13 -0.36
CA LYS A 15 15.13 -3.50 -0.84
C LYS A 15 13.86 -4.20 -1.34
N CYS A 16 12.70 -3.56 -1.26
CA CYS A 16 11.46 -4.13 -1.73
C CYS A 16 11.33 -3.90 -3.24
N GLU A 17 11.51 -4.97 -4.02
CA GLU A 17 11.34 -4.95 -5.48
C GLU A 17 9.90 -4.59 -5.89
N HIS A 18 8.95 -4.85 -4.99
CA HIS A 18 7.52 -4.72 -5.23
C HIS A 18 6.95 -3.56 -4.40
N GLN A 19 6.95 -2.38 -5.02
CA GLN A 19 6.35 -1.16 -4.50
C GLN A 19 5.53 -0.46 -5.59
N ILE A 20 4.54 0.32 -5.14
CA ILE A 20 3.71 1.20 -5.96
C ILE A 20 3.78 2.58 -5.32
N ALA A 21 4.36 3.54 -6.03
CA ALA A 21 4.53 4.92 -5.58
C ALA A 21 3.16 5.60 -5.37
N PRO A 22 3.11 6.74 -4.64
CA PRO A 22 1.89 7.53 -4.51
C PRO A 22 1.31 7.87 -5.89
N HIS A 23 0.01 7.67 -6.07
CA HIS A 23 -0.72 7.95 -7.31
C HIS A 23 -0.24 7.17 -8.55
N GLU A 24 0.60 6.14 -8.37
CA GLU A 24 1.04 5.25 -9.44
C GLU A 24 0.02 4.13 -9.69
N VAL A 25 -0.14 3.76 -10.97
CA VAL A 25 -0.84 2.54 -11.38
C VAL A 25 0.18 1.47 -11.73
N LYS A 26 0.17 0.36 -10.99
CA LYS A 26 1.08 -0.76 -11.23
C LYS A 26 0.44 -2.06 -10.79
N TYR A 27 0.76 -3.17 -11.48
CA TYR A 27 0.17 -4.49 -11.19
C TYR A 27 -1.37 -4.48 -11.19
N GLN A 28 -1.99 -3.70 -12.08
CA GLN A 28 -3.44 -3.49 -12.15
C GLN A 28 -4.06 -2.93 -10.85
N LEU A 29 -3.27 -2.22 -10.04
CA LEU A 29 -3.71 -1.53 -8.84
C LEU A 29 -3.30 -0.06 -8.92
N HIS A 30 -4.27 0.84 -8.72
CA HIS A 30 -4.01 2.27 -8.57
C HIS A 30 -3.80 2.61 -7.10
N ASN A 31 -2.62 3.16 -6.77
CA ASN A 31 -2.36 3.66 -5.44
C ASN A 31 -2.97 5.05 -5.24
N VAL A 32 -4.19 5.13 -4.71
CA VAL A 32 -4.84 6.41 -4.40
C VAL A 32 -4.29 7.08 -3.13
N ASP A 33 -3.45 6.40 -2.34
CA ASP A 33 -2.81 6.95 -1.14
C ASP A 33 -1.66 7.90 -1.55
N THR A 34 -1.43 8.93 -0.74
CA THR A 34 -0.26 9.82 -0.87
C THR A 34 1.03 9.17 -0.37
N ARG A 35 0.92 7.97 0.22
CA ARG A 35 2.02 7.15 0.73
C ARG A 35 2.33 5.99 -0.20
N THR A 36 3.57 5.50 -0.16
CA THR A 36 3.98 4.34 -0.96
C THR A 36 3.31 3.06 -0.43
N LEU A 37 2.73 2.29 -1.34
CA LEU A 37 2.29 0.91 -1.08
C LEU A 37 3.47 -0.04 -1.28
N PHE A 38 3.70 -0.89 -0.29
CA PHE A 38 4.73 -1.93 -0.36
C PHE A 38 4.09 -3.31 -0.33
N HIS A 39 4.80 -4.30 -0.86
CA HIS A 39 4.39 -5.69 -0.73
C HIS A 39 4.31 -6.11 0.75
N CYS A 40 3.32 -6.92 1.10
CA CYS A 40 3.05 -7.29 2.51
C CYS A 40 4.22 -7.99 3.19
N ASN A 41 5.06 -8.73 2.45
CA ASN A 41 6.29 -9.31 3.02
C ASN A 41 7.30 -8.25 3.45
N CYS A 42 7.41 -7.14 2.71
CA CYS A 42 8.32 -6.04 3.02
C CYS A 42 7.85 -5.31 4.28
N THR A 43 6.56 -4.96 4.37
CA THR A 43 5.99 -4.33 5.57
C THR A 43 6.04 -5.27 6.78
N ARG A 44 5.96 -6.59 6.59
CA ARG A 44 6.15 -7.59 7.67
C ARG A 44 7.58 -7.64 8.17
N ARG A 45 8.58 -7.57 7.28
CA ARG A 45 10.00 -7.45 7.64
C ARG A 45 10.25 -6.16 8.41
N LEU A 46 9.70 -5.04 7.93
CA LEU A 46 9.77 -3.77 8.65
C LEU A 46 9.15 -3.88 10.05
N ALA A 47 7.94 -4.41 10.18
CA ALA A 47 7.29 -4.57 11.48
C ALA A 47 8.13 -5.42 12.46
N ARG A 48 8.82 -6.46 11.97
CA ARG A 48 9.76 -7.24 12.80
C ARG A 48 10.97 -6.41 13.22
N PHE A 49 11.55 -5.62 12.32
CA PHE A 49 12.66 -4.73 12.64
C PHE A 49 12.25 -3.69 13.70
N LEU A 50 11.12 -3.02 13.47
CA LEU A 50 10.52 -2.05 14.38
C LEU A 50 10.33 -2.62 15.80
N ARG A 51 9.83 -3.86 15.93
CA ARG A 51 9.70 -4.52 17.24
C ARG A 51 11.03 -4.80 17.94
N ARG A 52 12.13 -4.98 17.21
CA ARG A 52 13.46 -5.26 17.77
C ARG A 52 14.28 -4.01 18.06
N ALA A 53 14.05 -2.94 17.30
CA ALA A 53 14.86 -1.72 17.37
C ALA A 53 14.59 -0.85 18.62
N GLY A 54 13.69 -1.28 19.51
CA GLY A 54 13.29 -0.54 20.70
C GLY A 54 12.21 0.49 20.43
N ASP A 55 11.96 1.37 21.39
CA ASP A 55 10.92 2.38 21.27
C ASP A 55 11.36 3.52 20.35
N PHE A 56 10.47 3.84 19.41
CA PHE A 56 10.57 5.01 18.56
C PHE A 56 9.83 6.16 19.25
N ASN A 57 10.37 7.37 19.16
CA ASN A 57 9.62 8.54 19.60
C ASN A 57 8.56 8.93 18.56
N ASP A 58 7.61 9.79 18.96
CA ASP A 58 6.50 10.21 18.12
C ASP A 58 6.93 10.82 16.79
N MET A 59 8.03 11.58 16.79
CA MET A 59 8.63 12.20 15.60
C MET A 59 9.11 11.13 14.61
N GLU A 60 9.82 10.11 15.09
CA GLU A 60 10.29 9.01 14.23
C GLU A 60 9.13 8.19 13.67
N VAL A 61 8.10 7.94 14.48
CA VAL A 61 6.87 7.25 14.06
C VAL A 61 6.12 8.07 13.01
N ALA A 62 5.96 9.37 13.23
CA ALA A 62 5.31 10.27 12.28
C ALA A 62 6.03 10.32 10.94
N VAL A 63 7.37 10.39 10.95
CA VAL A 63 8.17 10.36 9.72
C VAL A 63 7.96 9.05 8.96
N LEU A 64 7.93 7.90 9.65
CA LEU A 64 7.64 6.60 9.03
C LEU A 64 6.22 6.55 8.45
N ALA A 65 5.24 6.99 9.23
CA ALA A 65 3.82 7.01 8.85
C ALA A 65 3.52 8.01 7.72
N HIS A 66 4.40 8.96 7.44
CA HIS A 66 4.25 9.91 6.34
C HIS A 66 4.61 9.30 4.97
N ARG A 67 5.49 8.30 4.91
CA ARG A 67 5.93 7.70 3.63
C ARG A 67 5.34 6.33 3.35
N ILE A 68 4.90 5.61 4.39
CA ILE A 68 4.52 4.20 4.31
C ILE A 68 3.02 4.09 4.54
N SER A 69 2.29 3.55 3.57
CA SER A 69 0.86 3.30 3.74
C SER A 69 0.60 2.30 4.87
N THR A 70 -0.54 2.44 5.54
CA THR A 70 -1.03 1.46 6.52
C THR A 70 -1.64 0.22 5.87
N ASP A 71 -1.73 0.22 4.55
CA ASP A 71 -2.10 -0.92 3.71
C ASP A 71 -0.87 -1.46 2.99
N CYS A 72 -0.97 -2.70 2.51
CA CYS A 72 0.05 -3.36 1.70
C CYS A 72 -0.64 -4.15 0.59
N PHE A 73 0.13 -4.67 -0.35
CA PHE A 73 -0.43 -5.53 -1.40
C PHE A 73 0.25 -6.90 -1.45
N VAL A 74 -0.48 -7.87 -1.99
CA VAL A 74 0.05 -9.18 -2.40
C VAL A 74 -0.08 -9.31 -3.90
N LEU A 75 0.91 -9.91 -4.55
CA LEU A 75 0.84 -10.25 -5.97
C LEU A 75 0.23 -11.63 -6.13
N GLN A 76 -0.79 -11.73 -6.99
CA GLN A 76 -1.49 -12.96 -7.28
C GLN A 76 -1.65 -13.11 -8.79
N PRO A 77 -1.58 -14.35 -9.33
CA PRO A 77 -1.98 -14.61 -10.70
C PRO A 77 -3.45 -14.23 -10.91
N HIS A 78 -3.73 -13.60 -12.05
CA HIS A 78 -5.06 -13.24 -12.48
C HIS A 78 -5.22 -13.65 -13.95
N THR A 79 -6.19 -14.52 -14.21
CA THR A 79 -6.58 -14.91 -15.55
C THR A 79 -7.71 -14.00 -16.00
N ASP A 80 -7.45 -13.19 -17.02
CA ASP A 80 -8.51 -12.46 -17.71
C ASP A 80 -8.83 -13.20 -19.00
N CYS A 81 -10.07 -13.67 -19.12
CA CYS A 81 -10.54 -14.40 -20.29
C CYS A 81 -11.68 -13.57 -20.89
N SER A 82 -11.47 -13.05 -22.10
CA SER A 82 -12.54 -12.41 -22.86
C SER A 82 -13.64 -13.43 -23.16
N LEU A 83 -14.87 -13.12 -22.78
CA LEU A 83 -16.07 -13.87 -23.17
C LEU A 83 -16.40 -13.55 -24.63
N GLY A 84 -15.50 -13.92 -25.54
CA GLY A 84 -15.78 -13.92 -26.97
C GLY A 84 -16.57 -15.17 -27.32
N GLU A 85 -17.69 -15.01 -28.00
CA GLU A 85 -18.47 -16.11 -28.59
C GLU A 85 -17.65 -16.74 -29.73
N GLY A 86 -16.69 -17.61 -29.40
CA GLY A 86 -15.91 -18.34 -30.40
C GLY A 86 -15.00 -19.42 -29.79
N PRO A 87 -14.57 -20.43 -30.57
CA PRO A 87 -13.85 -21.61 -30.06
C PRO A 87 -12.43 -21.35 -29.54
N GLN A 88 -11.96 -20.10 -29.55
CA GLN A 88 -10.60 -19.70 -29.21
C GLN A 88 -10.62 -18.84 -27.96
N HIS A 89 -10.75 -19.46 -26.78
CA HIS A 89 -10.57 -18.75 -25.50
C HIS A 89 -9.09 -18.42 -25.30
N ASN A 90 -8.69 -17.20 -25.67
CA ASN A 90 -7.36 -16.66 -25.40
C ASN A 90 -7.32 -16.04 -24.00
N CYS A 91 -7.12 -16.87 -22.98
CA CYS A 91 -6.89 -16.37 -21.62
C CYS A 91 -5.46 -15.86 -21.47
N ILE A 92 -5.30 -14.64 -20.95
CA ILE A 92 -3.98 -14.09 -20.60
C ILE A 92 -3.78 -14.22 -19.09
N THR A 93 -2.70 -14.90 -18.69
CA THR A 93 -2.25 -14.92 -17.29
C THR A 93 -1.45 -13.65 -17.01
N ALA A 94 -2.03 -12.75 -16.23
CA ALA A 94 -1.38 -11.55 -15.74
C ALA A 94 -1.11 -11.64 -14.23
N ILE A 95 -0.27 -10.75 -13.70
CA ILE A 95 -0.12 -10.57 -12.26
C ILE A 95 -0.93 -9.35 -11.82
N ARG A 96 -1.76 -9.53 -10.79
CA ARG A 96 -2.53 -8.47 -10.17
C ARG A 96 -2.11 -8.27 -8.72
N ALA A 97 -2.05 -7.02 -8.28
CA ALA A 97 -1.92 -6.66 -6.88
C ALA A 97 -3.29 -6.60 -6.21
N VAL A 98 -3.39 -7.25 -5.05
CA VAL A 98 -4.57 -7.18 -4.17
C VAL A 98 -4.19 -6.36 -2.94
N LEU A 99 -4.86 -5.22 -2.77
CA LEU A 99 -4.69 -4.34 -1.62
C LEU A 99 -5.30 -4.99 -0.37
N VAL A 100 -4.55 -5.02 0.73
CA VAL A 100 -4.99 -5.58 2.01
C VAL A 100 -4.49 -4.73 3.19
N PRO A 101 -5.21 -4.73 4.32
CA PRO A 101 -4.74 -4.03 5.52
C PRO A 101 -3.42 -4.60 6.04
N ALA A 102 -2.41 -3.77 6.26
CA ALA A 102 -1.13 -4.19 6.84
C ALA A 102 -1.26 -4.33 8.38
N GLN A 103 -2.09 -5.27 8.84
CA GLN A 103 -2.41 -5.41 10.27
C GLN A 103 -1.16 -5.54 11.16
N HIS A 104 -0.12 -6.25 10.69
CA HIS A 104 1.16 -6.39 11.39
C HIS A 104 1.87 -5.05 11.59
N LEU A 105 1.81 -4.17 10.60
CA LEU A 105 2.42 -2.84 10.66
C LEU A 105 1.56 -1.92 11.53
N ARG A 106 0.24 -1.90 11.31
CA ARG A 106 -0.73 -1.11 12.09
C ARG A 106 -0.65 -1.42 13.59
N LYS A 107 -0.59 -2.70 13.97
CA LYS A 107 -0.40 -3.11 15.37
C LYS A 107 0.93 -2.63 15.95
N THR A 108 1.99 -2.66 15.15
CA THR A 108 3.32 -2.22 15.59
C THR A 108 3.35 -0.70 15.79
N LEU A 109 2.78 0.08 14.87
CA LEU A 109 2.71 1.54 14.97
C LEU A 109 1.78 2.01 16.10
N ARG A 110 0.63 1.36 16.30
CA ARG A 110 -0.31 1.70 17.38
C ARG A 110 0.28 1.51 18.79
N ARG A 111 1.25 0.62 18.96
CA ARG A 111 1.95 0.44 20.23
C ARG A 111 2.70 1.70 20.68
N TRP A 112 2.94 2.64 19.77
CA TRP A 112 3.75 3.82 19.99
C TRP A 112 2.94 5.13 20.03
N GLY A 113 1.64 5.02 20.34
CA GLY A 113 0.74 6.16 20.42
C GLY A 113 0.11 6.55 19.07
N PRO A 114 -1.02 7.28 19.09
CA PRO A 114 -1.57 7.83 17.86
C PRO A 114 -0.60 8.89 17.32
N PRO A 115 -0.23 8.88 16.03
CA PRO A 115 0.36 10.05 15.43
C PRO A 115 -0.65 11.19 15.58
N HIS A 116 -0.23 12.36 16.09
CA HIS A 116 -1.02 13.57 15.96
C HIS A 116 -1.34 13.75 14.47
N VAL A 117 -2.61 13.54 14.13
CA VAL A 117 -3.14 13.58 12.77
C VAL A 117 -3.07 15.03 12.31
N ILE A 118 -2.14 15.34 11.40
CA ILE A 118 -2.33 16.47 10.50
C ILE A 118 -3.38 16.01 9.48
N SER A 119 -4.60 16.49 9.75
CA SER A 119 -5.71 16.76 8.84
C SER A 119 -6.15 15.69 7.83
N LYS A 120 -7.44 15.34 7.94
CA LYS A 120 -8.25 14.62 6.96
C LYS A 120 -7.92 15.06 5.52
N ALA A 121 -7.43 14.14 4.69
CA ALA A 121 -7.73 14.19 3.27
C ALA A 121 -9.09 13.52 3.09
N GLU A 122 -10.12 14.33 2.83
CA GLU A 122 -11.40 13.84 2.33
C GLU A 122 -11.17 13.08 1.03
N ARG A 123 -11.78 11.90 0.92
CA ARG A 123 -11.88 11.17 -0.33
C ARG A 123 -12.78 11.98 -1.27
N PRO A 124 -12.36 12.31 -2.50
CA PRO A 124 -13.31 12.74 -3.50
C PRO A 124 -14.23 11.56 -3.85
N ASP A 125 -15.52 11.74 -3.57
CA ASP A 125 -16.62 10.92 -4.05
C ASP A 125 -16.72 11.13 -5.56
N TRP A 126 -16.19 10.20 -6.36
CA TRP A 126 -16.44 10.21 -7.80
C TRP A 126 -17.81 9.56 -8.00
N LYS A 127 -18.84 10.37 -8.15
CA LYS A 127 -20.12 9.90 -8.67
C LYS A 127 -19.96 9.66 -10.17
N THR A 128 -20.05 8.40 -10.56
CA THR A 128 -20.36 7.96 -11.92
C THR A 128 -21.62 8.71 -12.38
N GLN A 129 -21.48 9.61 -13.35
CA GLN A 129 -22.62 10.03 -14.17
C GLN A 129 -22.75 9.03 -15.30
N ASP A 130 -23.66 8.08 -15.08
CA ASP A 130 -24.22 7.26 -16.14
C ASP A 130 -25.18 8.09 -16.99
N SER A 131 -25.17 7.81 -18.28
CA SER A 131 -25.91 8.50 -19.32
C SER A 131 -27.34 7.98 -19.38
N GLY A 132 -28.34 8.85 -19.20
CA GLY A 132 -29.74 8.55 -19.48
C GLY A 132 -30.23 9.41 -20.63
N GLY A 133 -30.35 8.82 -21.82
CA GLY A 133 -31.07 9.42 -22.95
C GLY A 133 -32.59 9.25 -22.84
N THR A 134 -33.26 9.73 -23.90
CA THR A 134 -34.68 9.55 -24.27
C THR A 134 -35.65 10.63 -23.75
N LEU A 135 -35.89 11.66 -24.57
CA LEU A 135 -37.06 11.78 -25.49
C LEU A 135 -36.85 12.97 -26.43
#